data_AF-A0AAW4BKM5-F1
#
_entry.id   AF-A0AAW4BKM5-F1
#
_cell.length_a   1.000
_cell.length_b   1.000
_cell.length_c   1.000
_cell.angle_alpha   90.00
_cell.angle_beta   90.00
_cell.angle_gamma   90.00
#
_symmetry.space_group_name_H-M   'P 1'
#
loop_
_entity.id
_entity.type
_entity.pdbx_description
1 polymer ?
#
loop_
_entity_poly.entity_id
_entity_poly.type
_entity_poly.pdbx_seq_one_letter_code
_entity_poly.pdbx_strand_id
1 'polypeptide(L)'
;LFEGGAGERIRRKWLSNCDVHTILRLPTGIFYANGVKANVVFFDNAPRDEKVHTKGIWFYDLRTNKHFTLKQRPMMLSDLKEFIQCYNPENRHQRIDTDRFKYYSYDELINRDKASLDVFWLKDDSLDNLDNLPSPEILQQEIIDHLEAALAAFKDVAAGLGDTK
;
A
#
# COMPACT_ATOMS: atom_id res chain seq x y z
N LEU A 1 4.79 -6.18 -2.18
CA LEU A 1 5.18 -5.81 -0.78
C LEU A 1 5.20 -7.00 0.19
N PHE A 2 4.50 -8.11 -0.11
CA PHE A 2 4.32 -9.25 0.81
C PHE A 2 4.77 -10.60 0.23
N GLU A 3 5.03 -10.69 -1.07
CA GLU A 3 5.38 -11.94 -1.76
C GLU A 3 6.65 -12.58 -1.18
N GLY A 4 6.64 -13.89 -0.96
CA GLY A 4 7.79 -14.64 -0.43
C GLY A 4 8.89 -14.90 -1.46
N GLY A 5 9.87 -15.73 -1.09
CA GLY A 5 10.91 -16.21 -2.00
C GLY A 5 11.79 -15.08 -2.55
N ALA A 6 11.77 -14.88 -3.88
CA ALA A 6 12.54 -13.81 -4.52
C ALA A 6 12.10 -12.42 -4.02
N GLY A 7 10.78 -12.22 -3.80
CA GLY A 7 10.24 -10.95 -3.33
C GLY A 7 10.75 -10.56 -1.95
N GLU A 8 10.89 -11.52 -1.03
CA GLU A 8 11.50 -11.30 0.28
C GLU A 8 12.97 -10.90 0.17
N ARG A 9 13.76 -11.64 -0.61
CA ARG A 9 15.19 -11.36 -0.79
C ARG A 9 15.43 -9.95 -1.35
N ILE A 10 14.61 -9.54 -2.32
CA ILE A 10 14.67 -8.19 -2.90
C ILE A 10 14.33 -7.15 -1.83
N ARG A 11 13.27 -7.34 -1.04
CA ARG A 11 12.90 -6.39 0.03
C ARG A 11 13.99 -6.25 1.07
N ARG A 12 14.54 -7.34 1.59
CA ARG A 12 15.63 -7.29 2.58
C ARG A 12 16.84 -6.54 2.03
N LYS A 13 17.23 -6.83 0.78
CA LYS A 13 18.34 -6.14 0.11
C LYS A 13 18.05 -4.66 -0.11
N TRP A 14 16.82 -4.32 -0.44
CA TRP A 14 16.40 -2.94 -0.66
C TRP A 14 16.43 -2.11 0.63
N LEU A 15 15.90 -2.66 1.74
CA LEU A 15 15.97 -2.00 3.06
C LEU A 15 17.41 -1.87 3.57
N SER A 16 18.30 -2.78 3.17
CA SER A 16 19.73 -2.69 3.51
C SER A 16 20.47 -1.64 2.69
N ASN A 17 20.17 -1.53 1.39
CA ASN A 17 20.97 -0.75 0.44
C ASN A 17 20.43 0.66 0.17
N CYS A 18 19.23 0.97 0.66
CA CYS A 18 18.58 2.26 0.50
C CYS A 18 18.13 2.78 1.85
N ASP A 19 17.86 4.08 1.93
CA ASP A 19 17.07 4.67 3.01
C ASP A 19 15.61 4.73 2.55
N VAL A 20 14.88 3.62 2.73
CA VAL A 20 13.45 3.59 2.49
C VAL A 20 12.78 4.27 3.68
N HIS A 21 12.10 5.39 3.44
CA HIS A 21 11.63 6.23 4.54
C HIS A 21 10.12 6.44 4.56
N THR A 22 9.42 6.25 3.43
CA THR A 22 7.96 6.42 3.39
C THR A 22 7.29 5.47 2.41
N ILE A 23 6.12 4.93 2.77
CA ILE A 23 5.21 4.18 1.89
C ILE A 23 3.81 4.81 1.97
N LEU A 24 3.27 5.21 0.82
CA LEU A 24 1.89 5.65 0.67
C LEU A 24 1.06 4.51 0.09
N ARG A 25 0.05 4.03 0.85
CA ARG A 25 -0.94 3.06 0.36
C ARG A 25 -2.01 3.82 -0.41
N LEU A 26 -2.05 3.63 -1.73
CA LEU A 26 -3.02 4.30 -2.58
C LEU A 26 -4.41 3.62 -2.46
N PRO A 27 -5.50 4.39 -2.59
CA PRO A 27 -6.85 3.85 -2.69
C PRO A 27 -7.02 2.99 -3.95
N THR A 28 -8.05 2.15 -3.93
CA THR A 28 -8.57 1.46 -5.12
C THR A 28 -9.41 2.41 -5.98
N GLY A 29 -9.75 2.01 -7.20
CA GLY A 29 -10.67 2.78 -8.07
C GLY A 29 -10.06 4.03 -8.72
N ILE A 30 -8.75 4.25 -8.57
CA ILE A 30 -8.02 5.38 -9.20
C ILE A 30 -7.27 4.99 -10.48
N PHE A 31 -7.21 3.71 -10.82
CA PHE A 31 -6.59 3.18 -12.05
C PHE A 31 -7.67 2.58 -12.96
N TYR A 32 -7.38 2.50 -14.26
CA TYR A 32 -8.25 1.87 -15.25
C TYR A 32 -8.48 0.38 -14.96
N ALA A 33 -7.50 -0.28 -14.33
CA ALA A 33 -7.60 -1.66 -13.91
C ALA A 33 -8.24 -1.71 -12.51
N ASN A 34 -9.49 -2.13 -12.47
CA ASN A 34 -10.27 -2.24 -11.25
C ASN A 34 -9.65 -3.25 -10.27
N GLY A 35 -9.77 -2.97 -8.96
CA GLY A 35 -9.24 -3.84 -7.89
C GLY A 35 -7.71 -3.77 -7.65
N VAL A 36 -6.94 -3.07 -8.48
CA VAL A 36 -5.48 -2.96 -8.29
C VAL A 36 -5.15 -2.18 -7.01
N LYS A 37 -4.42 -2.82 -6.10
CA LYS A 37 -3.88 -2.21 -4.88
C LYS A 37 -2.44 -1.75 -5.12
N ALA A 38 -2.26 -0.45 -5.35
CA ALA A 38 -0.94 0.14 -5.60
C ALA A 38 -0.39 0.87 -4.36
N ASN A 39 0.94 1.01 -4.30
CA ASN A 39 1.62 1.79 -3.26
C ASN A 39 2.71 2.64 -3.91
N VAL A 40 2.98 3.82 -3.36
CA VAL A 40 4.14 4.64 -3.73
C VAL A 40 5.19 4.48 -2.64
N VAL A 41 6.41 4.14 -3.02
CA VAL A 41 7.51 4.00 -2.07
C VAL A 41 8.55 5.09 -2.32
N PHE A 42 8.90 5.80 -1.26
CA PHE A 42 9.88 6.88 -1.26
C PHE A 42 11.14 6.39 -0.55
N PHE A 43 12.26 6.52 -1.24
CA PHE A 43 13.55 6.08 -0.75
C PHE A 43 14.67 6.90 -1.38
N ASP A 44 15.74 7.05 -0.63
CA ASP A 44 16.99 7.62 -1.14
C ASP A 44 18.00 6.51 -1.39
N ASN A 45 18.86 6.74 -2.38
CA ASN A 45 20.03 5.90 -2.56
C ASN A 45 20.99 6.10 -1.38
N ALA A 46 21.45 5.01 -0.77
CA ALA A 46 22.39 5.07 0.34
C ALA A 46 23.81 4.73 -0.12
N PRO A 47 24.85 5.17 0.62
CA PRO A 47 26.21 4.70 0.40
C PRO A 47 26.28 3.17 0.40
N ARG A 48 27.13 2.62 -0.46
CA ARG A 48 27.44 1.18 -0.46
C ARG A 48 28.45 0.87 0.64
N ASP A 49 28.06 1.08 1.88
CA ASP A 49 28.75 0.54 3.04
C ASP A 49 28.00 -0.69 3.58
N GLU A 50 28.61 -1.42 4.51
CA GLU A 50 27.98 -2.61 5.10
C GLU A 50 26.91 -2.27 6.16
N LYS A 51 26.47 -0.99 6.22
CA LYS A 51 25.50 -0.51 7.22
C LYS A 51 24.11 -0.46 6.63
N VAL A 52 23.11 -0.72 7.47
CA VAL A 52 21.71 -0.51 7.13
C VAL A 52 21.37 0.97 7.32
N HIS A 53 20.90 1.61 6.26
CA HIS A 53 20.54 3.05 6.29
C HIS A 53 19.05 3.28 6.59
N THR A 54 18.18 2.34 6.22
CA THR A 54 16.77 2.39 6.61
C THR A 54 16.66 2.20 8.12
N LYS A 55 16.33 3.27 8.85
CA LYS A 55 16.08 3.21 10.31
C LYS A 55 14.66 2.79 10.65
N GLY A 56 13.74 3.03 9.72
CA GLY A 56 12.33 2.71 9.82
C GLY A 56 11.54 3.46 8.75
N ILE A 57 10.30 3.04 8.56
CA ILE A 57 9.44 3.51 7.46
C ILE A 57 8.18 4.13 8.04
N TRP A 58 7.83 5.28 7.48
CA TRP A 58 6.53 5.90 7.68
C TRP A 58 5.51 5.34 6.69
N PHE A 59 4.36 4.89 7.17
CA PHE A 59 3.27 4.42 6.33
C PHE A 59 2.12 5.43 6.38
N TYR A 60 1.61 5.84 5.21
CA TYR A 60 0.38 6.61 5.10
C TYR A 60 -0.73 5.76 4.47
N ASP A 61 -1.88 5.65 5.14
CA ASP A 61 -3.03 4.89 4.65
C ASP A 61 -4.12 5.81 4.05
N LEU A 62 -4.06 5.96 2.72
CA LEU A 62 -5.10 6.62 1.91
C LEU A 62 -6.09 5.59 1.31
N ARG A 63 -6.05 4.32 1.74
CA ARG A 63 -6.87 3.24 1.18
C ARG A 63 -8.05 2.90 2.07
N THR A 64 -7.80 2.67 3.35
CA THR A 64 -8.81 2.15 4.29
C THR A 64 -9.91 3.17 4.52
N ASN A 65 -11.17 2.77 4.33
CA ASN A 65 -12.38 3.59 4.42
C ASN A 65 -12.35 4.83 3.49
N LYS A 66 -11.78 4.67 2.28
CA LYS A 66 -11.72 5.73 1.26
C LYS A 66 -12.26 5.20 -0.07
N HIS A 67 -13.34 5.80 -0.56
CA HIS A 67 -13.99 5.40 -1.81
C HIS A 67 -13.69 6.41 -2.91
N PHE A 68 -12.98 5.94 -3.94
CA PHE A 68 -12.65 6.70 -5.13
C PHE A 68 -13.12 5.94 -6.37
N THR A 69 -13.59 6.67 -7.38
CA THR A 69 -13.97 6.11 -8.67
C THR A 69 -13.49 7.02 -9.78
N LEU A 70 -13.17 6.45 -10.95
CA LEU A 70 -12.67 7.23 -12.08
C LEU A 70 -13.64 8.30 -12.59
N LYS A 71 -14.96 8.08 -12.44
CA LYS A 71 -16.01 8.95 -13.00
C LYS A 71 -16.73 9.80 -11.97
N GLN A 72 -17.14 9.23 -10.83
CA GLN A 72 -18.01 9.91 -9.88
C GLN A 72 -17.24 10.61 -8.77
N ARG A 73 -16.15 10.00 -8.26
CA ARG A 73 -15.30 10.55 -7.20
C ARG A 73 -13.81 10.38 -7.54
N PRO A 74 -13.29 11.13 -8.53
CA PRO A 74 -11.87 11.05 -8.88
C PRO A 74 -11.01 11.54 -7.71
N MET A 75 -9.80 10.98 -7.59
CA MET A 75 -8.80 11.44 -6.63
C MET A 75 -8.28 12.81 -7.06
N MET A 76 -8.26 13.75 -6.13
CA MET A 76 -7.78 15.11 -6.34
C MET A 76 -6.55 15.39 -5.48
N LEU A 77 -5.81 16.45 -5.83
CA LEU A 77 -4.67 16.90 -5.04
C LEU A 77 -5.06 17.23 -3.58
N SER A 78 -6.29 17.70 -3.35
CA SER A 78 -6.82 17.94 -2.01
C SER A 78 -6.82 16.71 -1.13
N ASP A 79 -7.06 15.52 -1.71
CA ASP A 79 -7.07 14.25 -0.99
C ASP A 79 -5.66 13.83 -0.53
N LEU A 80 -4.60 14.44 -1.10
CA LEU A 80 -3.20 14.21 -0.76
C LEU A 80 -2.60 15.28 0.17
N LYS A 81 -3.32 16.37 0.48
CA LYS A 81 -2.79 17.49 1.28
C LYS A 81 -2.32 17.06 2.66
N GLU A 82 -3.11 16.24 3.35
CA GLU A 82 -2.75 15.71 4.67
C GLU A 82 -1.51 14.83 4.60
N PHE A 83 -1.42 13.97 3.58
CA PHE A 83 -0.21 13.17 3.32
C PHE A 83 1.01 14.07 3.11
N ILE A 84 0.92 15.11 2.29
CA ILE A 84 2.05 16.02 2.01
C ILE A 84 2.51 16.72 3.28
N GLN A 85 1.57 17.16 4.12
CA GLN A 85 1.87 17.77 5.41
C GLN A 85 2.58 16.79 6.35
N CYS A 86 2.07 15.56 6.48
CA CYS A 86 2.68 14.51 7.30
C CYS A 86 4.04 14.06 6.74
N TYR A 87 4.17 14.00 5.42
CA TYR A 87 5.41 13.67 4.72
C TYR A 87 6.53 14.68 5.02
N ASN A 88 6.17 15.94 5.26
CA ASN A 88 7.07 17.04 5.62
C ASN A 88 8.35 17.05 4.75
N PRO A 89 8.25 17.47 3.48
CA PRO A 89 9.39 17.42 2.54
C PRO A 89 10.57 18.29 2.98
N GLU A 90 10.31 19.37 3.73
CA GLU A 90 11.35 20.28 4.23
C GLU A 90 12.22 19.60 5.31
N ASN A 91 11.63 18.78 6.18
CA ASN A 91 12.38 18.03 7.17
C ASN A 91 11.66 16.75 7.63
N ARG A 92 12.03 15.63 7.02
CA ARG A 92 11.46 14.32 7.36
C ARG A 92 11.74 13.83 8.79
N HIS A 93 12.69 14.42 9.50
CA HIS A 93 12.99 14.04 10.88
C HIS A 93 12.04 14.70 11.89
N GLN A 94 11.23 15.65 11.44
CA GLN A 94 10.19 16.32 12.23
C GLN A 94 8.80 15.86 11.77
N ARG A 95 8.62 14.55 11.68
CA ARG A 95 7.34 13.91 11.39
C ARG A 95 6.68 13.47 12.67
N ILE A 96 5.36 13.55 12.70
CA ILE A 96 4.54 13.21 13.86
C ILE A 96 3.54 12.16 13.42
N ASP A 97 3.39 11.15 14.26
CA ASP A 97 2.38 10.10 14.11
C ASP A 97 0.97 10.71 14.10
N THR A 98 0.13 10.21 13.20
CA THR A 98 -1.31 10.46 13.16
C THR A 98 -2.07 9.14 13.10
N ASP A 99 -3.40 9.19 13.02
CA ASP A 99 -4.21 7.98 12.84
C ASP A 99 -3.91 7.28 11.50
N ARG A 100 -3.60 8.05 10.45
CA ARG A 100 -3.33 7.54 9.10
C ARG A 100 -1.86 7.55 8.74
N PHE A 101 -0.98 8.09 9.58
CA PHE A 101 0.47 8.17 9.37
C PHE A 101 1.23 7.55 10.55
N LYS A 102 1.82 6.37 10.35
CA LYS A 102 2.49 5.63 11.42
C LYS A 102 3.92 5.26 11.08
N TYR A 103 4.81 5.43 12.05
CA TYR A 103 6.18 4.98 11.97
C TYR A 103 6.33 3.52 12.45
N TYR A 104 7.11 2.74 11.71
CA TYR A 104 7.58 1.42 12.12
C TYR A 104 9.09 1.34 11.98
N SER A 105 9.76 0.87 13.02
CA SER A 105 11.21 0.71 13.04
C SER A 105 11.68 -0.37 12.06
N TYR A 106 12.94 -0.29 11.64
CA TYR A 106 13.56 -1.33 10.81
C TYR A 106 13.46 -2.71 11.45
N ASP A 107 13.74 -2.80 12.75
CA ASP A 107 13.71 -4.07 13.50
C ASP A 107 12.31 -4.69 13.54
N GLU A 108 11.27 -3.88 13.70
CA GLU A 108 9.89 -4.37 13.59
C GLU A 108 9.59 -4.91 12.19
N LEU A 109 10.06 -4.20 11.14
CA LEU A 109 9.75 -4.56 9.76
C LEU A 109 10.52 -5.79 9.26
N ILE A 110 11.78 -5.94 9.64
CA ILE A 110 12.65 -7.03 9.18
C ILE A 110 12.30 -8.38 9.84
N ASN A 111 11.72 -8.32 11.04
CA ASN A 111 11.30 -9.48 11.84
C ASN A 111 9.86 -9.94 11.53
N ARG A 112 9.11 -9.19 10.70
CA ARG A 112 7.82 -9.65 10.18
C ARG A 112 8.00 -10.87 9.27
N ASP A 113 6.94 -11.66 9.14
CA ASP A 113 6.89 -12.75 8.16
C ASP A 113 7.27 -12.21 6.77
N LYS A 114 8.27 -12.88 6.15
CA LYS A 114 8.84 -12.53 4.85
C LYS A 114 9.37 -11.08 4.74
N ALA A 115 9.66 -10.40 5.84
CA ALA A 115 9.92 -8.96 5.87
C ALA A 115 8.85 -8.18 5.07
N SER A 116 7.58 -8.52 5.30
CA SER A 116 6.45 -7.94 4.57
C SER A 116 6.26 -6.46 4.93
N LEU A 117 6.26 -5.63 3.88
CA LEU A 117 5.97 -4.19 3.96
C LEU A 117 4.48 -3.90 3.73
N ASP A 118 3.62 -4.92 3.66
CA ASP A 118 2.17 -4.72 3.67
C ASP A 118 1.70 -4.56 5.11
N VAL A 119 1.77 -3.32 5.60
CA VAL A 119 1.42 -2.93 6.96
C VAL A 119 0.09 -2.18 6.94
N PHE A 120 -0.82 -2.55 7.83
CA PHE A 120 -2.11 -1.91 8.04
C PHE A 120 -2.52 -2.06 9.50
N TRP A 121 -3.11 -1.01 10.06
CA TRP A 121 -3.55 -0.94 11.46
C TRP A 121 -4.97 -0.36 11.62
N LEU A 122 -5.50 0.27 10.57
CA LEU A 122 -6.87 0.73 10.52
C LEU A 122 -7.79 -0.45 10.25
N LYS A 123 -8.94 -0.47 10.92
CA LYS A 123 -10.02 -1.42 10.64
C LYS A 123 -10.88 -0.90 9.50
N ASP A 124 -11.36 -1.82 8.68
CA ASP A 124 -12.31 -1.53 7.62
C ASP A 124 -13.72 -1.50 8.22
N ASP A 125 -14.40 -0.36 8.13
CA ASP A 125 -15.71 -0.16 8.75
C ASP A 125 -16.83 -0.93 8.03
N SER A 126 -16.59 -1.38 6.78
CA SER A 126 -17.56 -2.12 5.97
C SER A 126 -17.82 -3.55 6.45
N LEU A 127 -16.90 -4.13 7.23
CA LEU A 127 -17.01 -5.52 7.70
C LEU A 127 -17.91 -5.66 8.93
N ASP A 128 -18.00 -4.62 9.76
CA ASP A 128 -18.67 -4.68 11.08
C ASP A 128 -19.95 -3.83 11.15
N ASN A 129 -20.22 -2.95 10.17
CA ASN A 129 -21.31 -1.98 10.29
C ASN A 129 -22.10 -1.78 8.98
N LEU A 130 -23.16 -2.57 8.79
CA LEU A 130 -24.08 -2.52 7.63
C LEU A 130 -24.74 -1.14 7.43
N ASP A 131 -24.80 -0.32 8.48
CA ASP A 131 -25.41 1.02 8.42
C ASP A 131 -24.48 2.09 7.80
N ASN A 132 -23.18 1.80 7.66
CA ASN A 132 -22.18 2.69 7.05
C ASN A 132 -21.75 2.24 5.65
N LEU A 133 -22.59 1.45 4.98
CA LEU A 133 -22.33 1.05 3.61
C LEU A 133 -22.36 2.26 2.66
N PRO A 134 -21.46 2.31 1.66
CA PRO A 134 -21.56 3.28 0.59
C PRO A 134 -22.86 3.08 -0.21
N SER A 135 -23.22 4.05 -1.07
CA SER A 135 -24.49 3.98 -1.80
C SER A 135 -24.60 2.69 -2.63
N PRO A 136 -25.83 2.21 -2.93
CA PRO A 136 -26.01 0.98 -3.71
C PRO A 136 -25.25 0.96 -5.04
N GLU A 137 -25.11 2.13 -5.69
CA GLU A 137 -24.37 2.26 -6.94
C GLU A 137 -22.87 2.06 -6.75
N ILE A 138 -22.31 2.57 -5.65
CA ILE A 138 -20.89 2.38 -5.31
C ILE A 138 -20.65 0.92 -4.94
N LEU A 139 -21.52 0.33 -4.11
CA LEU A 139 -21.45 -1.09 -3.74
C LEU A 139 -21.52 -2.01 -4.95
N GLN A 140 -22.45 -1.74 -5.87
CA GLN A 140 -22.59 -2.53 -7.09
C GLN A 140 -21.31 -2.48 -7.92
N GLN A 141 -20.71 -1.29 -8.07
CA GLN A 141 -19.47 -1.13 -8.80
C GLN A 141 -18.31 -1.86 -8.09
N GLU A 142 -18.19 -1.74 -6.76
CA GLU A 142 -17.18 -2.46 -5.98
C GLU A 142 -17.32 -3.97 -6.12
N ILE A 143 -18.54 -4.52 -6.05
CA ILE A 143 -18.79 -5.96 -6.24
C ILE A 143 -18.34 -6.43 -7.63
N ILE A 144 -18.71 -5.69 -8.68
CA ILE A 144 -18.29 -6.01 -10.05
C ILE A 144 -16.75 -5.99 -10.15
N ASP A 145 -16.12 -4.95 -9.63
CA ASP A 145 -14.67 -4.76 -9.64
C ASP A 145 -13.94 -5.90 -8.91
N HIS A 146 -14.46 -6.32 -7.76
CA HIS A 146 -13.91 -7.43 -6.97
C HIS A 146 -14.02 -8.77 -7.72
N LEU A 147 -15.16 -9.03 -8.38
CA LEU A 147 -15.37 -10.25 -9.15
C LEU A 147 -14.50 -10.31 -10.40
N GLU A 148 -14.31 -9.18 -11.10
CA GLU A 148 -13.43 -9.09 -12.26
C GLU A 148 -11.97 -9.33 -11.88
N ALA A 149 -11.50 -8.72 -10.78
CA ALA A 149 -10.14 -8.93 -10.28
C ALA A 149 -9.90 -10.38 -9.85
N ALA A 150 -10.88 -11.00 -9.19
CA ALA A 150 -10.81 -12.41 -8.82
C ALA A 150 -10.74 -13.31 -10.07
N LEU A 151 -11.58 -13.06 -11.07
CA LEU A 151 -11.59 -13.80 -12.33
C LEU A 151 -10.26 -13.67 -13.08
N ALA A 152 -9.68 -12.47 -13.12
CA ALA A 152 -8.38 -12.23 -13.74
C ALA A 152 -7.28 -13.05 -13.05
N ALA A 153 -7.23 -13.03 -11.71
CA ALA A 153 -6.28 -13.82 -10.95
C ALA A 153 -6.41 -15.34 -11.23
N PHE A 154 -7.64 -15.86 -11.35
CA PHE A 154 -7.86 -17.26 -11.71
C PHE A 154 -7.36 -17.59 -13.12
N LYS A 155 -7.55 -16.69 -14.09
CA LYS A 155 -7.04 -16.87 -15.46
C LYS A 155 -5.52 -16.90 -15.50
N ASP A 156 -4.85 -16.05 -14.73
CA ASP A 156 -3.39 -16.03 -14.63
C ASP A 156 -2.84 -17.34 -14.06
N VAL A 157 -3.47 -17.86 -13.00
CA VAL A 157 -3.12 -19.17 -12.43
C VAL A 157 -3.36 -20.29 -13.45
N ALA A 158 -4.50 -20.29 -14.14
CA ALA A 158 -4.82 -21.30 -15.15
C ALA A 158 -3.82 -21.30 -16.32
N ALA A 159 -3.37 -20.11 -16.76
CA ALA A 159 -2.34 -19.97 -17.79
C ALA A 159 -1.00 -20.53 -17.29
N GLY A 160 -0.58 -20.19 -16.06
CA GLY A 160 0.67 -20.70 -15.47
C GLY A 160 0.70 -22.23 -15.27
N LEU A 161 -0.45 -22.87 -15.13
CA LEU A 161 -0.57 -24.34 -15.07
C LEU A 161 -0.52 -25.00 -16.46
N GLY A 162 -0.77 -24.26 -17.55
CA GLY A 162 -0.75 -24.77 -18.92
C GLY A 162 0.65 -25.01 -19.48
N ASP A 163 1.66 -24.33 -18.94
CA ASP A 163 3.05 -24.33 -19.46
C ASP A 163 3.95 -25.44 -18.86
N THR A 164 3.39 -26.40 -18.10
CA THR A 164 4.14 -27.53 -17.50
C THR A 164 4.17 -28.80 -18.37
N LYS A 165 4.34 -28.66 -19.70
CA LYS A 165 4.56 -29.80 -20.61
C LYS A 165 5.96 -29.82 -21.22
#